data_AF-A0A0C2VRR2-F1
#
_entry.id   AF-A0A0C2VRR2-F1
#
_cell.length_a   1.000
_cell.length_b   1.000
_cell.length_c   1.000
_cell.angle_alpha   90.00
_cell.angle_beta   90.00
_cell.angle_gamma   90.00
#
_symmetry.space_group_name_H-M   'P 1'
#
loop_
_entity.id
_entity.type
_entity.pdbx_description
1 polymer ?
#
loop_
_entity_poly.entity_id
_entity_poly.type
_entity_poly.pdbx_seq_one_letter_code
_entity_poly.pdbx_strand_id
1 'polypeptide(L)'
;MKSNKDIWQGNLRWDGKGQPEIEELSFTLNDTKTELSLTESQKNSTSISELPSLSSQPLENTEASYIIKWQQNGEEIEEVISLKPQKRFFVVPGFLYGNN
;
A
#
# COMPACT_ATOMS: atom_id res chain seq x y z
N MET A 1 4.86 22.17 -10.72
CA MET A 1 4.04 20.94 -10.73
C MET A 1 4.54 20.05 -9.60
N LYS A 2 3.74 19.78 -8.56
CA LYS A 2 4.11 18.82 -7.51
C LYS A 2 4.20 17.43 -8.16
N SER A 3 5.33 16.77 -8.02
CA SER A 3 5.51 15.42 -8.56
C SER A 3 4.71 14.45 -7.68
N ASN A 4 3.74 13.72 -8.24
CA ASN A 4 2.98 12.66 -7.56
C ASN A 4 3.84 11.42 -7.22
N LYS A 5 5.16 11.58 -7.07
CA LYS A 5 6.13 10.48 -7.12
C LYS A 5 6.49 9.86 -5.78
N ASP A 6 6.06 10.48 -4.68
CA ASP A 6 6.29 9.97 -3.32
C ASP A 6 4.95 9.86 -2.59
N ILE A 7 4.14 8.87 -2.96
CA ILE A 7 2.90 8.53 -2.28
C ILE A 7 2.94 7.05 -1.90
N TRP A 8 2.34 6.69 -0.78
CA TRP A 8 2.19 5.30 -0.39
C TRP A 8 1.31 4.58 -1.42
N GLN A 9 1.86 3.53 -2.04
CA GLN A 9 1.17 2.66 -2.99
C GLN A 9 1.55 1.21 -2.72
N GLY A 10 0.61 0.30 -2.94
CA GLY A 10 0.83 -1.12 -2.76
C GLY A 10 -0.20 -1.94 -3.53
N ASN A 11 0.16 -3.20 -3.77
CA ASN A 11 -0.72 -4.17 -4.40
C ASN A 11 -0.96 -5.27 -3.38
N LEU A 12 -2.21 -5.65 -3.17
CA LEU A 12 -2.58 -6.77 -2.31
C LEU A 12 -2.94 -7.97 -3.17
N ARG A 13 -2.33 -9.12 -2.88
CA ARG A 13 -2.61 -10.37 -3.59
C ARG A 13 -2.82 -11.49 -2.58
N TRP A 14 -3.92 -12.21 -2.72
CA TRP A 14 -4.19 -13.41 -1.95
C TRP A 14 -3.58 -14.62 -2.63
N ASP A 15 -2.64 -15.28 -1.96
CA ASP A 15 -1.99 -16.51 -2.45
C ASP A 15 -2.56 -17.79 -1.78
N GLY A 16 -3.66 -17.66 -1.04
CA GLY A 16 -4.35 -18.76 -0.36
C GLY A 16 -5.41 -19.48 -1.22
N LYS A 17 -5.88 -20.64 -0.73
CA LYS A 17 -7.06 -21.32 -1.29
C LYS A 17 -8.33 -20.75 -0.64
N GLY A 18 -9.18 -20.07 -1.42
CA GLY A 18 -10.46 -19.52 -0.96
C GLY A 18 -10.86 -18.25 -1.71
N GLN A 19 -12.08 -17.77 -1.47
CA GLN A 19 -12.53 -16.43 -1.87
C GLN A 19 -12.65 -15.59 -0.59
N PRO A 20 -11.65 -14.77 -0.25
CA PRO A 20 -11.73 -13.89 0.91
C PRO A 20 -12.72 -12.77 0.64
N GLU A 21 -13.55 -12.47 1.64
CA GLU A 21 -14.43 -11.29 1.64
C GLU A 21 -13.83 -10.24 2.58
N ILE A 22 -13.35 -9.13 2.01
CA ILE A 22 -12.71 -8.07 2.80
C ILE A 22 -13.80 -7.24 3.48
N GLU A 23 -13.76 -7.21 4.80
CA GLU A 23 -14.66 -6.42 5.64
C GLU A 23 -14.09 -5.05 5.93
N GLU A 24 -12.79 -4.99 6.22
CA GLU A 24 -12.11 -3.75 6.60
C GLU A 24 -10.75 -3.66 5.93
N LEU A 25 -10.47 -2.48 5.37
CA LEU A 25 -9.12 -2.09 4.98
C LEU A 25 -8.86 -0.72 5.57
N SER A 26 -7.77 -0.60 6.32
CA SER A 26 -7.35 0.68 6.89
C SER A 26 -5.84 0.86 6.80
N PHE A 27 -5.42 2.10 6.88
CA PHE A 27 -4.03 2.49 6.90
C PHE A 27 -3.73 3.31 8.14
N THR A 28 -2.62 3.01 8.80
CA THR A 28 -2.13 3.76 9.94
C THR A 28 -0.87 4.54 9.56
N LEU A 29 -0.87 5.85 9.81
CA LEU A 29 0.27 6.76 9.64
C LEU A 29 0.58 7.44 10.97
N ASN A 30 1.72 7.15 11.61
CA ASN A 30 2.10 7.73 12.91
C ASN A 30 0.92 7.71 13.91
N ASP A 31 0.38 6.50 14.14
CA ASP A 31 -0.81 6.23 14.97
C ASP A 31 -2.15 6.80 14.48
N THR A 32 -2.17 7.52 13.36
CA THR A 32 -3.41 8.01 12.74
C THR A 32 -3.97 6.97 11.80
N LYS A 33 -5.07 6.32 12.22
CA LYS A 33 -5.81 5.36 11.39
C LYS A 33 -6.74 6.08 10.40
N THR A 34 -6.71 5.65 9.14
CA THR A 34 -7.58 6.10 8.05
C THR A 34 -8.24 4.87 7.43
N GLU A 35 -9.57 4.83 7.44
CA GLU A 35 -10.32 3.78 6.73
C GLU A 35 -10.25 4.01 5.22
N LEU A 36 -10.04 2.93 4.47
CA LEU A 36 -9.94 2.95 3.03
C LEU A 36 -11.22 2.37 2.42
N SER A 37 -11.94 3.19 1.67
CA SER A 37 -13.15 2.75 0.98
C SER A 37 -12.80 1.82 -0.18
N LEU A 38 -13.26 0.57 -0.11
CA LEU A 38 -13.19 -0.39 -1.21
C LEU A 38 -14.50 -0.43 -1.99
N THR A 39 -14.40 -0.60 -3.31
CA THR A 39 -15.57 -0.91 -4.14
C THR A 39 -16.04 -2.35 -3.89
N GLU A 40 -17.31 -2.65 -4.19
CA GLU A 40 -17.84 -4.02 -4.12
C GLU A 40 -17.03 -5.02 -4.97
N SER A 41 -16.51 -4.57 -6.11
CA SER A 41 -15.62 -5.39 -6.95
C SER A 41 -14.27 -5.68 -6.28
N GLN A 42 -13.74 -4.78 -5.45
CA GLN A 42 -12.49 -4.98 -4.73
C GLN A 42 -12.66 -5.87 -3.50
N LYS A 43 -13.77 -5.72 -2.76
CA LYS A 43 -14.08 -6.55 -1.58
C LYS A 43 -14.17 -8.04 -1.90
N ASN A 44 -14.68 -8.36 -3.09
CA ASN A 44 -14.87 -9.74 -3.57
C ASN A 44 -13.72 -10.24 -4.45
N SER A 45 -12.61 -9.50 -4.54
CA SER A 45 -11.49 -9.84 -5.42
C SER A 45 -10.43 -10.64 -4.69
N THR A 46 -9.86 -11.64 -5.37
CA THR A 46 -8.66 -12.36 -4.92
C THR A 46 -7.38 -11.52 -5.07
N SER A 47 -7.45 -10.36 -5.71
CA SER A 47 -6.33 -9.42 -5.85
C SER A 47 -6.81 -7.99 -5.97
N ILE A 48 -6.23 -7.08 -5.17
CA ILE A 48 -6.43 -5.64 -5.30
C ILE A 48 -5.14 -5.06 -5.88
N SER A 49 -5.21 -4.70 -7.16
CA SER A 49 -4.05 -4.23 -7.92
C SER A 49 -3.54 -2.87 -7.47
N GLU A 50 -4.38 -2.05 -6.83
CA GLU A 50 -4.01 -0.72 -6.36
C GLU A 50 -4.74 -0.45 -5.04
N LEU A 51 -3.99 -0.44 -3.94
CA LEU A 51 -4.50 0.12 -2.69
C LEU A 51 -4.62 1.64 -2.85
N PRO A 52 -5.68 2.27 -2.30
CA PRO A 52 -5.86 3.70 -2.37
C PRO A 52 -4.59 4.43 -1.92
N SER A 53 -4.07 5.28 -2.80
CA SER A 53 -2.88 6.06 -2.50
C SER A 53 -3.19 7.10 -1.44
N LEU A 54 -2.33 7.19 -0.43
CA LEU A 54 -2.44 8.28 0.53
C LEU A 54 -1.75 9.51 -0.03
N SER A 55 -2.38 10.66 0.18
CA SER A 55 -1.88 11.97 -0.27
C SER A 55 -0.64 12.44 0.50
N SER A 56 -0.17 11.66 1.48
CA SER A 56 1.00 11.97 2.32
C SER A 56 2.29 11.37 1.76
N GLN A 57 3.32 12.20 1.74
CA GLN A 57 4.68 11.78 1.37
C GLN A 57 5.30 10.93 2.49
N PRO A 58 5.88 9.75 2.18
CA PRO A 58 6.61 8.96 3.17
C PRO A 58 7.86 9.72 3.63
N LEU A 59 7.90 10.16 4.89
CA LEU A 59 9.09 10.75 5.53
C LEU A 59 9.91 9.65 6.23
N GLU A 60 11.22 9.85 6.41
CA GLU A 60 12.13 8.83 6.97
C GLU A 60 11.73 8.27 8.34
N ASN A 61 11.05 9.07 9.16
CA ASN A 61 10.61 8.69 10.51
C ASN A 61 9.13 8.31 10.57
N THR A 62 8.54 7.93 9.44
CA THR A 62 7.11 7.60 9.36
C THR A 62 6.90 6.13 9.66
N GLU A 63 6.05 5.84 10.65
CA GLU A 63 5.53 4.49 10.86
C GLU A 63 4.25 4.33 10.06
N ALA A 64 4.25 3.38 9.14
CA ALA A 64 3.14 3.13 8.23
C ALA A 64 2.76 1.65 8.24
N SER A 65 1.47 1.35 8.27
CA SER A 65 0.97 -0.02 8.15
C SER A 65 -0.39 -0.09 7.46
N TYR A 66 -0.63 -1.18 6.73
CA TYR A 66 -1.98 -1.58 6.34
C TYR A 66 -2.52 -2.58 7.36
N ILE A 67 -3.78 -2.40 7.75
CA ILE A 67 -4.54 -3.35 8.55
C ILE A 67 -5.67 -3.86 7.66
N ILE A 68 -5.76 -5.17 7.53
CA ILE A 68 -6.71 -5.85 6.65
C ILE A 68 -7.50 -6.83 7.51
N LYS A 69 -8.83 -6.77 7.43
CA LYS A 69 -9.72 -7.77 8.02
C LYS A 69 -10.57 -8.42 6.95
N TRP A 70 -10.66 -9.73 6.99
CA TRP A 70 -11.45 -10.50 6.03
C TRP A 70 -12.03 -11.77 6.65
N GLN A 71 -13.11 -12.25 6.05
CA GLN A 71 -13.68 -13.55 6.38
C GLN A 71 -13.13 -14.62 5.43
N GLN A 72 -12.73 -15.76 6.00
CA GLN A 72 -12.38 -16.95 5.24
C GLN A 72 -12.91 -18.20 5.94
N ASN A 73 -13.73 -18.98 5.23
CA ASN A 73 -14.33 -20.22 5.75
C ASN A 73 -15.13 -20.05 7.06
N GLY A 74 -15.70 -18.86 7.30
CA GLY A 74 -16.44 -18.54 8.53
C GLY A 74 -15.58 -18.08 9.71
N GLU A 75 -14.28 -17.86 9.49
CA GLU A 75 -13.36 -17.27 10.47
C GLU A 75 -12.96 -15.85 10.04
N GLU A 76 -12.97 -14.93 11.00
CA GLU A 76 -12.41 -13.58 10.83
C GLU A 76 -10.89 -13.63 10.99
N ILE A 77 -10.17 -13.05 10.03
CA ILE A 77 -8.72 -12.96 10.05
C ILE A 77 -8.33 -11.49 9.96
N GLU A 78 -7.39 -11.08 10.82
CA GLU A 78 -6.75 -9.76 10.78
C GLU A 78 -5.26 -9.92 10.45
N GLU A 79 -4.76 -9.10 9.51
CA GLU A 79 -3.34 -9.03 9.19
C GLU A 79 -2.86 -7.58 9.15
N VAL A 80 -1.65 -7.38 9.70
CA VAL A 80 -0.98 -6.08 9.76
C VAL A 80 0.29 -6.12 8.94
N ILE A 81 0.34 -5.32 7.88
CA ILE A 81 1.48 -5.22 6.97
C ILE A 81 2.22 -3.91 7.26
N SER A 82 3.40 -4.01 7.90
CA SER A 82 4.25 -2.85 8.17
C SER A 82 4.99 -2.39 6.90
N LEU A 83 4.91 -1.10 6.61
CA LEU A 83 5.57 -0.46 5.48
C LEU A 83 6.78 0.34 5.94
N LYS A 84 7.81 0.40 5.09
CA LYS A 84 8.99 1.24 5.31
C LYS A 84 9.19 2.19 4.13
N PRO A 85 9.49 3.48 4.37
CA PRO A 85 9.87 4.40 3.32
C PRO A 85 11.05 3.85 2.52
N GLN A 86 10.91 3.74 1.19
CA GLN A 86 12.04 3.44 0.30
C GLN A 86 12.49 4.70 -0.42
N LYS A 87 13.75 5.09 -0.20
CA LYS A 87 14.40 6.16 -0.98
C LYS A 87 14.68 5.65 -2.39
N ARG A 88 14.10 6.32 -3.40
CA ARG A 88 14.49 6.12 -4.80
C ARG A 88 15.69 7.02 -5.11
N PHE A 89 16.87 6.42 -5.23
CA PHE A 89 18.04 7.14 -5.73
C PHE A 89 17.93 7.26 -7.25
N PHE A 90 17.82 8.48 -7.75
CA PHE A 90 17.99 8.74 -9.18
C PHE A 90 19.49 8.72 -9.50
N VAL A 91 19.95 7.64 -10.12
CA VAL A 91 21.29 7.62 -10.72
C VAL A 91 21.16 8.31 -12.08
N VAL A 92 21.73 9.51 -12.20
CA VAL A 92 21.86 10.17 -13.50
C VAL A 92 22.79 9.32 -14.36
N PRO A 93 22.39 8.91 -15.58
CA PRO A 93 23.27 8.15 -16.46
C PRO A 93 24.57 8.91 -16.71
N GLY A 94 25.71 8.25 -16.54
CA GLY A 94 27.05 8.85 -16.62
C GLY A 94 27.45 9.46 -17.97
N PHE A 95 26.56 9.47 -18.97
CA PHE A 95 26.81 10.06 -20.29
C PHE A 95 26.87 11.60 -20.28
N LEU A 96 26.49 12.26 -19.18
CA LEU A 96 26.69 13.71 -19.00
C LEU A 96 28.09 14.09 -18.50
N TYR A 97 28.95 13.11 -18.21
CA TYR A 97 30.38 13.30 -17.95
C TYR A 97 31.19 12.67 -19.09
N GLY A 98 30.95 13.13 -20.32
CA GLY A 98 31.77 12.84 -21.48
C GLY A 98 32.28 14.15 -22.09
N ASN A 99 33.60 14.37 -21.95
CA ASN A 99 34.42 15.47 -22.48
C ASN A 99 33.88 16.25 -23.68
N ASN A 100 33.87 17.58 -23.55
CA ASN A 100 34.70 18.48 -24.37
C ASN A 100 34.92 19.81 -23.66
#